data_AF-A0A2V7AZW4-F1
#
_entry.id   AF-A0A2V7AZW4-F1
#
_cell.length_a   1.000
_cell.length_b   1.000
_cell.length_c   1.000
_cell.angle_alpha   90.00
_cell.angle_beta   90.00
_cell.angle_gamma   90.00
#
_symmetry.space_group_name_H-M   'P 1'
#
loop_
_entity.id
_entity.type
_entity.pdbx_description
1 polymer ?
#
loop_
_entity_poly.entity_id
_entity_poly.type
_entity_poly.pdbx_seq_one_letter_code
_entity_poly.pdbx_strand_id
1 'polypeptide(L)'
;MNARSRERGLPEVEMGIGVHTGDVIVGNIGSNRRMKYAAVGTHVNLTGRIESYTTGGQILISESIRQEVASLVSVGRELQIEAKGARQPLGVWEVTGIGGPHALFLHPASSRMILLAAPIPVRYAVLADKHVGRNVVDGSVVRLSEKNAEIRSSAPVPLLSNVKIWIPEIEASASPGELYAKVVEAAATDRSGFIVRFTAIAPDITKYLQHRLDADRASSRSA
;
A
#
# COMPACT_ATOMS: atom_id res chain seq x y z
N MET A 1 12.72 -6.01 15.19
CA MET A 1 12.63 -6.89 14.00
C MET A 1 13.42 -6.32 12.82
N ASN A 2 13.05 -5.16 12.27
CA ASN A 2 13.76 -4.57 11.12
C ASN A 2 15.23 -4.22 11.39
N ALA A 3 15.61 -3.85 12.63
CA ALA A 3 17.03 -3.70 13.00
C ALA A 3 17.85 -4.97 12.72
N ARG A 4 17.33 -6.13 13.13
CA ARG A 4 17.94 -7.44 12.88
C ARG A 4 17.90 -7.84 11.39
N SER A 5 16.86 -7.44 10.66
CA SER A 5 16.81 -7.66 9.20
C SER A 5 17.94 -6.90 8.50
N ARG A 6 18.14 -5.62 8.85
CA ARG A 6 19.22 -4.79 8.30
C ARG A 6 20.60 -5.35 8.61
N GLU A 7 20.86 -5.76 9.84
CA GLU A 7 22.12 -6.40 10.24
C GLU A 7 22.45 -7.65 9.41
N ARG A 8 21.42 -8.33 8.89
CA ARG A 8 21.55 -9.56 8.09
C ARG A 8 21.44 -9.33 6.58
N GLY A 9 21.33 -8.08 6.14
CA GLY A 9 21.10 -7.75 4.72
C GLY A 9 19.77 -8.28 4.17
N LEU A 10 18.79 -8.53 5.04
CA LEU A 10 17.46 -9.01 4.64
C LEU A 10 16.50 -7.83 4.41
N PRO A 11 15.49 -7.98 3.54
CA PRO A 11 14.46 -6.97 3.34
C PRO A 11 13.77 -6.57 4.66
N GLU A 12 13.40 -5.29 4.77
CA GLU A 12 12.58 -4.83 5.88
C GLU A 12 11.16 -5.40 5.78
N VAL A 13 10.56 -5.67 6.93
CA VAL A 13 9.16 -6.09 7.01
C VAL A 13 8.30 -4.85 7.19
N GLU A 14 7.30 -4.73 6.33
CA GLU A 14 6.19 -3.79 6.49
C GLU A 14 4.92 -4.54 6.91
N MET A 15 4.03 -3.85 7.61
CA MET A 15 2.78 -4.43 8.10
C MET A 15 1.64 -3.44 7.91
N GLY A 16 0.54 -3.94 7.36
CA GLY A 16 -0.75 -3.28 7.37
C GLY A 16 -1.65 -3.89 8.43
N ILE A 17 -2.49 -3.08 9.08
CA ILE A 17 -3.42 -3.56 10.10
C ILE A 17 -4.82 -3.06 9.77
N GLY A 18 -5.78 -3.97 9.66
CA GLY A 18 -7.20 -3.65 9.58
C GLY A 18 -7.89 -4.03 10.89
N VAL A 19 -8.71 -3.13 11.43
CA VAL A 19 -9.49 -3.37 12.66
C VAL A 19 -10.96 -3.08 12.39
N HIS A 20 -11.83 -4.02 12.79
CA HIS A 20 -13.27 -3.89 12.62
C HIS A 20 -14.01 -4.65 13.71
N THR A 21 -15.20 -4.15 14.05
CA THR A 21 -16.11 -4.72 15.06
C THR A 21 -17.44 -5.08 14.39
N GLY A 22 -17.97 -6.24 14.75
CA GLY A 22 -19.31 -6.68 14.43
C GLY A 22 -19.60 -8.09 14.93
N ASP A 23 -20.84 -8.52 14.81
CA ASP A 23 -21.29 -9.80 15.37
C ASP A 23 -20.70 -11.00 14.60
N VAL A 24 -20.22 -11.98 15.36
CA VAL A 24 -19.59 -13.20 14.83
C VAL A 24 -20.01 -14.41 15.63
N ILE A 25 -19.96 -15.60 15.00
CA ILE A 25 -20.17 -16.87 15.68
C ILE A 25 -18.80 -17.38 16.13
N VAL A 26 -18.66 -17.73 17.40
CA VAL A 26 -17.41 -18.29 17.95
C VAL A 26 -17.66 -19.70 18.46
N GLY A 27 -16.74 -20.62 18.15
CA GLY A 27 -16.84 -22.00 18.63
C GLY A 27 -15.65 -22.88 18.23
N ASN A 28 -15.72 -24.14 18.62
CA ASN A 28 -14.77 -25.15 18.17
C ASN A 28 -15.10 -25.57 16.74
N ILE A 29 -14.24 -25.17 15.79
CA ILE A 29 -14.36 -25.48 14.37
C ILE A 29 -13.30 -26.52 14.00
N GLY A 30 -13.73 -27.60 13.35
CA GLY A 30 -12.85 -28.64 12.84
C GLY A 30 -13.41 -30.05 13.03
N SER A 31 -12.60 -31.06 12.73
CA SER A 31 -12.95 -32.46 12.98
C SER A 31 -12.57 -32.87 14.40
N ASN A 32 -13.09 -34.01 14.87
CA ASN A 32 -12.73 -34.59 16.16
C ASN A 32 -11.21 -34.76 16.37
N ARG A 33 -10.41 -34.85 15.30
CA ARG A 33 -8.94 -35.00 15.38
C ARG A 33 -8.20 -33.66 15.38
N ARG A 34 -8.83 -32.55 14.98
CA ARG A 34 -8.25 -31.19 14.98
C ARG A 34 -9.35 -30.15 15.16
N MET A 35 -9.64 -29.84 16.42
CA MET A 35 -10.52 -28.72 16.81
C MET A 35 -9.69 -27.45 16.98
N LYS A 36 -10.21 -26.32 16.49
CA LYS A 36 -9.67 -24.98 16.76
C LYS A 36 -10.79 -24.06 17.24
N TYR A 37 -10.54 -23.31 18.31
CA TYR A 37 -11.45 -22.24 18.70
C TYR A 37 -11.30 -21.08 17.71
N ALA A 38 -12.36 -20.76 16.97
CA ALA A 38 -12.32 -19.78 15.90
C ALA A 38 -13.62 -18.98 15.82
N ALA A 39 -13.49 -17.73 15.37
CA ALA A 39 -14.62 -16.88 15.00
C ALA A 39 -14.90 -17.02 13.50
N VAL A 40 -16.17 -17.12 13.12
CA VAL A 40 -16.64 -17.20 11.74
C VAL A 40 -17.78 -16.21 11.54
N GLY A 41 -17.74 -15.48 10.42
CA GLY A 41 -18.81 -14.56 10.05
C GLY A 41 -18.36 -13.55 9.00
N THR A 42 -19.33 -12.82 8.45
CA THR A 42 -19.09 -11.78 7.45
C THR A 42 -18.14 -10.69 7.97
N HIS A 43 -18.22 -10.32 9.24
CA HIS A 43 -17.36 -9.31 9.87
C HIS A 43 -15.89 -9.74 9.97
N VAL A 44 -15.60 -11.05 10.16
CA VAL A 44 -14.22 -11.58 10.12
C VAL A 44 -13.63 -11.38 8.72
N ASN A 45 -14.40 -11.73 7.69
CA ASN A 45 -13.97 -11.55 6.30
C ASN A 45 -13.83 -10.08 5.92
N LEU A 46 -14.71 -9.21 6.42
CA LEU A 46 -14.65 -7.78 6.18
C LEU A 46 -13.39 -7.16 6.80
N THR A 47 -13.00 -7.61 7.99
CA THR A 47 -11.75 -7.19 8.65
C THR A 47 -10.53 -7.46 7.77
N GLY A 48 -10.42 -8.69 7.22
CA GLY A 48 -9.33 -9.04 6.30
C GLY A 48 -9.35 -8.23 4.99
N ARG A 49 -10.51 -7.71 4.57
CA ARG A 49 -10.61 -6.84 3.40
C ARG A 49 -10.20 -5.41 3.72
N ILE A 50 -10.57 -4.88 4.88
CA ILE A 50 -10.09 -3.58 5.34
C ILE A 50 -8.56 -3.59 5.40
N GLU A 51 -7.98 -4.66 5.96
CA GLU A 51 -6.54 -4.86 5.98
C GLU A 51 -5.94 -4.87 4.57
N SER A 52 -6.57 -5.54 3.61
CA SER A 52 -6.04 -5.60 2.24
C SER A 52 -5.98 -4.26 1.52
N TYR A 53 -6.68 -3.22 2.01
CA TYR A 53 -6.60 -1.84 1.52
C TYR A 53 -5.46 -1.03 2.14
N THR A 54 -4.86 -1.49 3.24
CA THR A 54 -3.73 -0.83 3.90
C THR A 54 -2.46 -0.82 3.02
N THR A 55 -1.53 0.05 3.37
CA THR A 55 -0.13 0.01 2.92
C THR A 55 0.81 -0.22 4.12
N GLY A 56 2.09 -0.46 3.85
CA GLY A 56 3.07 -0.72 4.90
C GLY A 56 3.18 0.38 5.95
N GLY A 57 2.91 0.02 7.21
CA GLY A 57 2.89 0.91 8.37
C GLY A 57 1.53 1.56 8.64
N GLN A 58 0.50 1.24 7.85
CA GLN A 58 -0.82 1.83 7.97
C GLN A 58 -1.76 0.99 8.83
N ILE A 59 -2.58 1.67 9.63
CA ILE A 59 -3.66 1.06 10.41
C ILE A 59 -4.98 1.67 9.93
N LEU A 60 -5.90 0.83 9.48
CA LEU A 60 -7.25 1.23 9.06
C LEU A 60 -8.28 0.66 10.05
N ILE A 61 -9.16 1.53 10.55
CA ILE A 61 -10.31 1.17 11.39
C ILE A 61 -11.61 1.44 10.64
N SER A 62 -12.65 0.63 10.87
CA SER A 62 -13.98 0.94 10.36
C SER A 62 -14.63 2.14 11.06
N GLU A 63 -15.58 2.78 10.39
CA GLU A 63 -16.39 3.87 10.98
C GLU A 63 -17.01 3.48 12.33
N SER A 64 -17.50 2.25 12.49
CA SER A 64 -18.07 1.77 13.76
C SER A 64 -17.08 1.85 14.92
N ILE A 65 -15.81 1.45 14.70
CA ILE A 65 -14.77 1.55 15.73
C ILE A 65 -14.44 3.01 15.99
N ARG A 66 -14.28 3.82 14.93
CA ARG A 66 -13.96 5.25 15.09
C ARG A 66 -14.97 5.94 16.00
N GLN A 67 -16.25 5.66 15.85
CA GLN A 67 -17.30 6.24 16.68
C GLN A 67 -17.19 5.80 18.15
N GLU A 68 -16.88 4.53 18.39
CA GLU A 68 -16.75 3.97 19.74
C GLU A 68 -15.51 4.47 20.49
N VAL A 69 -14.39 4.67 19.79
CA VAL A 69 -13.10 5.07 20.41
C VAL A 69 -12.66 6.49 20.07
N ALA A 70 -13.57 7.35 19.60
CA ALA A 70 -13.26 8.70 19.08
C ALA A 70 -12.45 9.57 20.04
N SER A 71 -12.65 9.41 21.35
CA SER A 71 -11.93 10.17 22.40
C SER A 71 -10.52 9.62 22.70
N LEU A 72 -10.19 8.42 22.22
CA LEU A 72 -8.94 7.74 22.50
C LEU A 72 -7.99 7.73 21.30
N VAL A 73 -8.51 7.67 20.08
CA VAL A 73 -7.69 7.55 18.87
C VAL A 73 -7.59 8.86 18.10
N SER A 74 -6.39 9.18 17.63
CA SER A 74 -6.18 10.20 16.61
C SER A 74 -6.33 9.55 15.23
N VAL A 75 -7.10 10.18 14.37
CA VAL A 75 -7.33 9.71 13.00
C VAL A 75 -6.81 10.71 11.97
N GLY A 76 -6.32 10.19 10.85
CA GLY A 76 -5.87 10.94 9.69
C GLY A 76 -6.93 10.91 8.59
N ARG A 77 -6.55 10.38 7.43
CA ARG A 77 -7.39 10.37 6.23
C ARG A 77 -8.58 9.42 6.35
N GLU A 78 -9.75 9.88 5.91
CA GLU A 78 -10.91 9.05 5.61
C GLU A 78 -10.80 8.46 4.19
N LEU A 79 -11.14 7.18 4.06
CA LEU A 79 -11.19 6.46 2.79
C LEU A 79 -12.54 5.74 2.67
N GLN A 80 -13.07 5.71 1.45
CA GLN A 80 -14.25 4.91 1.11
C GLN A 80 -13.79 3.68 0.33
N ILE A 81 -14.09 2.49 0.84
CA ILE A 81 -13.68 1.22 0.22
C ILE A 81 -14.87 0.39 -0.23
N GLU A 82 -14.77 -0.21 -1.41
CA GLU A 82 -15.76 -1.14 -1.94
C GLU A 82 -15.32 -2.59 -1.74
N ALA A 83 -15.70 -3.16 -0.59
CA ALA A 83 -15.39 -4.54 -0.29
C ALA A 83 -16.42 -5.49 -0.96
N LYS A 84 -15.97 -6.48 -1.72
CA LYS A 84 -16.81 -7.47 -2.44
C LYS A 84 -17.82 -8.21 -1.53
N GLY A 85 -19.08 -7.80 -1.46
CA GLY A 85 -20.08 -8.39 -0.57
C GLY A 85 -20.50 -7.47 0.59
N ALA A 86 -19.90 -6.28 0.69
CA ALA A 86 -20.54 -5.16 1.36
C ALA A 86 -21.69 -4.63 0.47
N ARG A 87 -22.82 -4.28 1.09
CA ARG A 87 -23.99 -3.73 0.37
C ARG A 87 -23.81 -2.27 -0.01
N GLN A 88 -22.92 -1.56 0.68
CA GLN A 88 -22.62 -0.15 0.50
C GLN A 88 -21.10 0.06 0.69
N PRO A 89 -20.52 1.12 0.12
CA PRO A 89 -19.15 1.54 0.43
C PRO A 89 -18.94 1.64 1.94
N LEU A 90 -17.80 1.15 2.41
CA LEU A 90 -17.45 1.20 3.83
C LEU A 90 -16.47 2.35 4.07
N GLY A 91 -16.85 3.27 4.95
CA GLY A 91 -15.94 4.28 5.47
C GLY A 91 -14.90 3.66 6.40
N VAL A 92 -13.63 3.89 6.11
CA VAL A 92 -12.50 3.49 6.93
C VAL A 92 -11.58 4.68 7.19
N TRP A 93 -10.92 4.67 8.34
CA TRP A 93 -10.12 5.77 8.81
C TRP A 93 -8.72 5.31 9.14
N GLU A 94 -7.74 6.10 8.73
CA GLU A 94 -6.34 5.89 9.11
C GLU A 94 -6.13 6.30 10.56
N VAL A 95 -5.62 5.39 11.39
CA VAL A 95 -5.20 5.72 12.77
C VAL A 95 -3.80 6.31 12.74
N THR A 96 -3.60 7.45 13.39
CA THR A 96 -2.31 8.13 13.52
C THR A 96 -1.75 8.05 14.94
N GLY A 97 -2.56 7.68 15.93
CA GLY A 97 -2.11 7.46 17.29
C GLY A 97 -3.24 7.13 18.26
N ILE A 98 -2.87 6.83 19.49
CA ILE A 98 -3.76 6.60 20.63
C ILE A 98 -3.26 7.41 21.83
N GLY A 99 -4.16 8.21 22.38
CA GLY A 99 -3.90 9.07 23.54
C GLY A 99 -4.03 8.33 24.88
N GLY A 100 -4.24 9.11 25.94
CA GLY A 100 -4.41 8.58 27.29
C GLY A 100 -3.14 7.87 27.82
N PRO A 101 -3.28 6.75 28.55
CA PRO A 101 -2.15 6.09 29.23
C PRO A 101 -1.16 5.42 28.27
N HIS A 102 -1.53 5.24 27.00
CA HIS A 102 -0.66 4.62 25.99
C HIS A 102 0.29 5.64 25.36
N ALA A 103 -0.23 6.81 24.98
CA ALA A 103 0.52 7.90 24.33
C ALA A 103 1.40 7.41 23.16
N LEU A 104 0.84 6.56 22.30
CA LEU A 104 1.55 5.98 21.15
C LEU A 104 1.09 6.65 19.87
N PHE A 105 2.04 7.12 19.07
CA PHE A 105 1.76 7.80 17.81
C PHE A 105 2.54 7.14 16.67
N LEU A 106 1.88 6.97 15.53
CA LEU A 106 2.53 6.50 14.32
C LEU A 106 3.29 7.67 13.70
N HIS A 107 4.58 7.47 13.49
CA HIS A 107 5.36 8.41 12.70
C HIS A 107 4.98 8.23 11.23
N PRO A 108 4.47 9.28 10.55
CA PRO A 108 4.19 9.18 9.14
C PRO A 108 5.49 8.82 8.42
N ALA A 109 5.42 7.82 7.53
CA ALA A 109 6.51 7.48 6.63
C ALA A 109 6.66 8.59 5.58
N SER A 110 7.15 9.75 6.01
CA SER A 110 7.42 10.91 5.18
C SER A 110 8.69 10.64 4.38
N SER A 111 8.54 10.00 3.23
CA SER A 111 9.60 9.94 2.23
C SER A 111 9.35 11.05 1.21
N ARG A 112 10.06 12.16 1.34
CA ARG A 112 9.99 13.27 0.38
C ARG A 112 10.39 12.74 -1.01
N MET A 113 9.46 12.77 -1.95
CA MET A 113 9.74 12.39 -3.33
C MET A 113 10.52 13.50 -4.04
N ILE A 114 11.60 13.10 -4.72
CA ILE A 114 12.42 13.97 -5.55
C ILE A 114 11.94 13.92 -7.01
N LEU A 115 12.12 15.02 -7.74
CA LEU A 115 11.92 15.05 -9.20
C LEU A 115 13.12 14.40 -9.88
N LEU A 116 12.86 13.49 -10.81
CA LEU A 116 13.91 12.84 -11.59
C LEU A 116 14.39 13.76 -12.71
N ALA A 117 15.70 13.81 -13.00
CA ALA A 117 16.23 14.62 -14.10
C ALA A 117 15.73 14.13 -15.47
N ALA A 118 15.58 12.82 -15.62
CA ALA A 118 14.93 12.18 -16.76
C ALA A 118 13.81 11.25 -16.25
N PRO A 119 12.58 11.31 -16.81
CA PRO A 119 11.52 10.36 -16.45
C PRO A 119 11.95 8.91 -16.73
N ILE A 120 11.49 7.96 -15.91
CA ILE A 120 11.70 6.52 -16.16
C ILE A 120 10.48 6.00 -16.92
N PRO A 121 10.61 5.53 -18.18
CA PRO A 121 9.52 4.91 -18.90
C PRO A 121 9.04 3.65 -18.17
N VAL A 122 7.73 3.51 -18.02
CA VAL A 122 7.12 2.34 -17.38
C VAL A 122 5.88 1.90 -18.14
N ARG A 123 5.55 0.63 -18.01
CA ARG A 123 4.23 0.09 -18.34
C ARG A 123 3.55 -0.34 -17.05
N TYR A 124 2.24 -0.24 -16.97
CA TYR A 124 1.52 -0.72 -15.79
C TYR A 124 0.16 -1.32 -16.15
N ALA A 125 -0.36 -2.15 -15.26
CA ALA A 125 -1.69 -2.72 -15.37
C ALA A 125 -2.33 -2.78 -13.99
N VAL A 126 -3.61 -2.43 -13.92
CA VAL A 126 -4.41 -2.59 -12.70
C VAL A 126 -4.70 -4.08 -12.49
N LEU A 127 -4.51 -4.54 -11.26
CA LEU A 127 -4.79 -5.92 -10.87
C LEU A 127 -6.25 -6.04 -10.42
N ALA A 128 -7.02 -6.89 -11.10
CA ALA A 128 -8.38 -7.26 -10.69
C ALA A 128 -8.36 -8.71 -10.19
N ASP A 129 -8.84 -8.96 -8.96
CA ASP A 129 -8.88 -10.30 -8.35
C ASP A 129 -7.55 -11.08 -8.46
N LYS A 130 -6.41 -10.40 -8.21
CA LYS A 130 -5.02 -10.92 -8.31
C LYS A 130 -4.55 -11.32 -9.72
N HIS A 131 -5.30 -10.97 -10.75
CA HIS A 131 -4.91 -11.16 -12.13
C HIS A 131 -4.54 -9.82 -12.76
N VAL A 132 -3.54 -9.83 -13.63
CA VAL A 132 -3.17 -8.67 -14.45
C VAL A 132 -4.35 -8.35 -15.37
N GLY A 133 -4.91 -7.15 -15.26
CA GLY A 133 -5.93 -6.67 -16.18
C GLY A 133 -5.43 -6.68 -17.63
N ARG A 134 -6.33 -6.87 -18.59
CA ARG A 134 -5.97 -6.98 -20.02
C ARG A 134 -5.38 -5.69 -20.62
N ASN A 135 -5.50 -4.56 -19.91
CA ASN A 135 -5.09 -3.25 -20.39
C ASN A 135 -3.77 -2.86 -19.74
N VAL A 136 -2.67 -3.09 -20.45
CA VAL A 136 -1.36 -2.53 -20.11
C VAL A 136 -1.31 -1.11 -20.68
N VAL A 137 -0.92 -0.16 -19.85
CA VAL A 137 -0.88 1.26 -20.19
C VAL A 137 0.55 1.78 -20.01
N ASP A 138 1.00 2.63 -20.93
CA ASP A 138 2.27 3.33 -20.82
C ASP A 138 2.20 4.50 -19.83
N GLY A 139 3.33 4.78 -19.20
CA GLY A 139 3.49 5.90 -18.31
C GLY A 139 4.95 6.24 -18.08
N SER A 140 5.19 7.18 -17.18
CA SER A 140 6.55 7.54 -16.79
C SER A 140 6.60 7.89 -15.31
N VAL A 141 7.55 7.31 -14.59
CA VAL A 141 7.87 7.77 -13.24
C VAL A 141 8.55 9.13 -13.36
N VAL A 142 7.96 10.16 -12.77
CA VAL A 142 8.47 11.53 -12.79
C VAL A 142 9.07 11.94 -11.44
N ARG A 143 8.57 11.37 -10.35
CA ARG A 143 9.13 11.57 -9.01
C ARG A 143 9.27 10.24 -8.29
N LEU A 144 10.31 10.14 -7.46
CA LEU A 144 10.67 8.91 -6.79
C LEU A 144 11.09 9.17 -5.34
N SER A 145 10.83 8.19 -4.49
CA SER A 145 11.41 8.03 -3.17
C SER A 145 11.71 6.55 -2.95
N GLU A 146 12.24 6.20 -1.77
CA GLU A 146 12.52 4.80 -1.42
C GLU A 146 11.26 3.91 -1.43
N LYS A 147 10.08 4.49 -1.16
CA LYS A 147 8.83 3.72 -1.02
C LYS A 147 7.72 4.13 -1.98
N ASN A 148 7.80 5.31 -2.59
CA ASN A 148 6.74 5.85 -3.44
C ASN A 148 7.29 6.32 -4.79
N ALA A 149 6.43 6.27 -5.80
CA ALA A 149 6.66 6.87 -7.11
C ALA A 149 5.43 7.67 -7.57
N GLU A 150 5.66 8.81 -8.22
CA GLU A 150 4.63 9.53 -8.97
C GLU A 150 4.73 9.11 -10.44
N ILE A 151 3.66 8.50 -10.95
CA ILE A 151 3.56 8.01 -12.33
C ILE A 151 2.67 8.97 -13.10
N ARG A 152 3.19 9.53 -14.18
CA ARG A 152 2.41 10.26 -15.19
C ARG A 152 1.89 9.26 -16.23
N SER A 153 0.60 9.29 -16.51
CA SER A 153 -0.04 8.48 -17.54
C SER A 153 -1.34 9.12 -18.05
N SER A 154 -1.68 8.83 -19.31
CA SER A 154 -2.92 9.27 -19.94
C SER A 154 -4.18 8.60 -19.40
N ALA A 155 -4.06 7.50 -18.64
CA ALA A 155 -5.21 6.81 -18.07
C ALA A 155 -5.30 7.01 -16.54
N PRO A 156 -6.45 7.46 -16.01
CA PRO A 156 -6.62 7.55 -14.57
C PRO A 156 -6.65 6.15 -13.94
N VAL A 157 -6.10 6.02 -12.73
CA VAL A 157 -6.16 4.79 -11.95
C VAL A 157 -6.91 5.07 -10.64
N PRO A 158 -7.95 4.28 -10.29
CA PRO A 158 -8.69 4.48 -9.04
C PRO A 158 -7.79 4.36 -7.81
N LEU A 159 -8.09 5.16 -6.78
CA LEU A 159 -7.42 5.10 -5.48
C LEU A 159 -7.50 3.69 -4.89
N LEU A 160 -6.45 3.28 -4.18
CA LEU A 160 -6.29 1.97 -3.54
C LEU A 160 -6.23 0.77 -4.49
N SER A 161 -6.19 1.00 -5.80
CA SER A 161 -5.95 -0.06 -6.79
C SER A 161 -4.56 -0.64 -6.62
N ASN A 162 -4.45 -1.96 -6.71
CA ASN A 162 -3.15 -2.62 -6.85
C ASN A 162 -2.74 -2.59 -8.32
N VAL A 163 -1.49 -2.25 -8.58
CA VAL A 163 -0.91 -2.18 -9.93
C VAL A 163 0.34 -3.04 -10.02
N LYS A 164 0.52 -3.71 -11.14
CA LYS A 164 1.81 -4.28 -11.55
C LYS A 164 2.47 -3.29 -12.49
N ILE A 165 3.75 -3.02 -12.28
CA ILE A 165 4.55 -2.07 -13.03
C ILE A 165 5.72 -2.83 -13.66
N TRP A 166 6.03 -2.49 -14.90
CA TRP A 166 7.17 -2.99 -15.65
C TRP A 166 8.06 -1.83 -16.07
N ILE A 167 9.37 -2.01 -15.96
CA ILE A 167 10.37 -1.03 -16.41
C ILE A 167 11.07 -1.64 -17.63
N PRO A 168 10.77 -1.19 -18.86
CA PRO A 168 11.33 -1.77 -20.08
C PRO A 168 12.86 -1.83 -20.11
N GLU A 169 13.55 -0.87 -19.47
CA GLU A 169 15.01 -0.84 -19.36
C GLU A 169 15.59 -2.04 -18.60
N ILE A 170 14.81 -2.70 -17.74
CA ILE A 170 15.23 -3.86 -16.93
C ILE A 170 14.62 -5.16 -17.48
N GLU A 171 13.51 -5.08 -18.22
CA GLU A 171 12.85 -6.25 -18.83
C GLU A 171 13.69 -6.96 -19.90
N ALA A 172 14.75 -6.33 -20.42
CA ALA A 172 15.69 -6.96 -21.35
C ALA A 172 16.57 -8.07 -20.70
N SER A 173 16.40 -8.32 -19.40
CA SER A 173 17.06 -9.40 -18.66
C SER A 173 16.27 -10.72 -18.70
N ALA A 174 16.96 -11.85 -18.54
CA ALA A 174 16.40 -13.20 -18.69
C ALA A 174 15.26 -13.56 -17.69
N SER A 175 15.05 -12.76 -16.64
CA SER A 175 13.93 -12.88 -15.70
C SER A 175 13.53 -11.48 -15.26
N PRO A 176 12.47 -10.87 -15.84
CA PRO A 176 12.04 -9.54 -15.45
C PRO A 176 11.56 -9.57 -14.00
N GLY A 177 12.27 -8.84 -13.12
CA GLY A 177 11.87 -8.66 -11.73
C GLY A 177 10.43 -8.16 -11.60
N GLU A 178 9.79 -8.44 -10.48
CA GLU A 178 8.43 -8.00 -10.22
C GLU A 178 8.40 -6.68 -9.44
N LEU A 179 7.58 -5.73 -9.91
CA LEU A 179 7.26 -4.50 -9.19
C LEU A 179 5.74 -4.38 -9.03
N TYR A 180 5.28 -4.44 -7.78
CA TYR A 180 3.90 -4.24 -7.39
C TYR A 180 3.77 -3.01 -6.51
N ALA A 181 2.69 -2.27 -6.69
CA ALA A 181 2.42 -1.08 -5.92
C ALA A 181 0.91 -0.90 -5.71
N LYS A 182 0.56 -0.02 -4.77
CA LYS A 182 -0.82 0.41 -4.53
C LYS A 182 -0.95 1.90 -4.77
N VAL A 183 -2.01 2.31 -5.45
CA VAL A 183 -2.32 3.73 -5.65
C VAL A 183 -2.74 4.35 -4.33
N VAL A 184 -1.97 5.31 -3.84
CA VAL A 184 -2.21 5.99 -2.55
C VAL A 184 -2.69 7.43 -2.70
N GLU A 185 -2.52 8.01 -3.89
CA GLU A 185 -3.07 9.30 -4.27
C GLU A 185 -3.45 9.25 -5.75
N ALA A 186 -4.66 9.69 -6.08
CA ALA A 186 -5.13 9.78 -7.46
C ALA A 186 -4.82 11.17 -8.03
N ALA A 187 -4.74 11.26 -9.35
CA ALA A 187 -4.74 12.50 -10.09
C ALA A 187 -5.80 13.47 -9.57
N ALA A 188 -5.42 14.70 -9.20
CA ALA A 188 -6.36 15.81 -9.29
C ALA A 188 -6.79 15.93 -10.77
N THR A 189 -8.06 16.21 -11.02
CA THR A 189 -8.79 16.12 -12.31
C THR A 189 -8.15 16.77 -13.55
N ASP A 190 -7.00 17.44 -13.42
CA ASP A 190 -6.24 18.13 -14.48
C ASP A 190 -4.76 17.69 -14.59
N ARG A 191 -4.29 16.77 -13.73
CA ARG A 191 -2.92 16.21 -13.78
C ARG A 191 -3.00 14.73 -14.11
N SER A 192 -2.54 14.35 -15.29
CA SER A 192 -2.52 12.97 -15.79
C SER A 192 -1.49 12.09 -15.05
N GLY A 193 -1.68 11.85 -13.75
CA GLY A 193 -0.77 11.02 -12.97
C GLY A 193 -1.26 10.66 -11.57
N PHE A 194 -0.63 9.68 -10.94
CA PHE A 194 -1.02 9.14 -9.64
C PHE A 194 0.21 8.76 -8.83
N ILE A 195 0.07 8.73 -7.51
CA ILE A 195 1.15 8.29 -6.61
C ILE A 195 0.88 6.86 -6.19
N VAL A 196 1.92 6.03 -6.30
CA VAL A 196 1.91 4.65 -5.84
C VAL A 196 2.86 4.46 -4.66
N ARG A 197 2.49 3.58 -3.74
CA ARG A 197 3.33 3.02 -2.68
C ARG A 197 3.74 1.61 -3.09
N PHE A 198 5.03 1.33 -3.15
CA PHE A 198 5.54 0.00 -3.47
C PHE A 198 5.11 -1.00 -2.40
N THR A 199 4.59 -2.15 -2.83
CA THR A 199 4.12 -3.25 -1.96
C THR A 199 4.99 -4.49 -2.12
N ALA A 200 5.63 -4.66 -3.28
CA ALA A 200 6.69 -5.64 -3.50
C ALA A 200 7.59 -5.16 -4.64
N ILE A 201 8.91 -5.31 -4.46
CA ILE A 201 9.91 -4.89 -5.44
C ILE A 201 11.03 -5.91 -5.49
N ALA A 202 11.37 -6.37 -6.69
CA ALA A 202 12.50 -7.27 -6.88
C ALA A 202 13.85 -6.58 -6.59
N PRO A 203 14.88 -7.32 -6.14
CA PRO A 203 16.15 -6.72 -5.71
C PRO A 203 16.90 -5.95 -6.80
N ASP A 204 16.82 -6.40 -8.05
CA ASP A 204 17.38 -5.75 -9.24
C ASP A 204 16.70 -4.41 -9.53
N ILE A 205 15.37 -4.36 -9.47
CA ILE A 205 14.59 -3.14 -9.62
C ILE A 205 14.90 -2.17 -8.46
N THR A 206 15.03 -2.68 -7.24
CA THR A 206 15.40 -1.88 -6.06
C THR A 206 16.74 -1.17 -6.29
N LYS A 207 17.76 -1.92 -6.74
CA LYS A 207 19.09 -1.37 -7.04
C LYS A 207 19.04 -0.32 -8.14
N TYR A 208 18.28 -0.58 -9.22
CA TYR A 208 18.09 0.37 -10.30
C TYR A 208 17.45 1.68 -9.81
N LEU A 209 16.34 1.59 -9.07
CA LEU A 209 15.65 2.77 -8.54
C LEU A 209 16.51 3.55 -7.54
N GLN A 210 17.28 2.86 -6.69
CA GLN A 210 18.24 3.48 -5.77
C GLN A 210 19.34 4.25 -6.52
N HIS A 211 19.93 3.64 -7.55
CA HIS A 211 20.94 4.30 -8.37
C HIS A 211 20.39 5.58 -9.04
N ARG A 212 19.15 5.53 -9.55
CA ARG A 212 18.46 6.71 -10.11
C ARG A 212 18.25 7.78 -9.05
N LEU A 213 17.79 7.39 -7.85
CA LEU A 213 17.56 8.31 -6.73
C LEU A 213 18.84 9.02 -6.28
N ASP A 214 19.95 8.29 -6.19
CA ASP A 214 21.24 8.83 -5.73
C ASP A 214 21.87 9.78 -6.75
N ALA A 215 21.78 9.46 -8.05
CA ALA A 215 22.25 10.33 -9.13
C ALA A 215 21.51 11.69 -9.14
N ASP A 216 20.18 11.68 -8.96
CA ASP A 216 19.38 12.91 -8.93
C ASP A 216 19.56 13.70 -7.62
N ARG A 217 19.76 13.02 -6.47
CA ARG A 217 20.10 13.67 -5.19
C ARG A 217 21.44 14.41 -5.25
N ALA A 218 22.44 13.82 -5.91
CA ALA A 218 23.75 14.45 -6.08
C ALA A 218 23.63 15.72 -6.95
N SER A 219 22.85 15.66 -8.04
CA SER A 219 22.64 16.78 -8.97
C SER A 219 21.86 17.94 -8.33
N SER A 220 20.94 17.65 -7.40
CA SER A 220 20.17 18.68 -6.68
C SER A 220 20.95 19.36 -5.55
N ARG A 221 22.13 18.86 -5.16
CA ARG A 221 23.01 19.48 -4.15
C ARG A 221 24.10 20.37 -4.76
N SER A 222 24.33 20.26 -6.07
CA SER A 222 25.33 21.03 -6.82
C SER A 222 24.76 22.25 -7.55
N ALA A 223 23.46 22.54 -7.38
CA ALA A 223 22.74 23.69 -7.93
C ALA A 223 22.18 24.54 -6.79
#